data_AF-A0A519SMJ9-F1
#
_entry.id   AF-A0A519SMJ9-F1
#
_cell.length_a   1.000
_cell.length_b   1.000
_cell.length_c   1.000
_cell.angle_alpha   90.00
_cell.angle_beta   90.00
_cell.angle_gamma   90.00
#
_symmetry.space_group_name_H-M   'P 1'
#
loop_
_entity.id
_entity.type
_entity.pdbx_description
1 polymer ?
#
loop_
_entity_poly.entity_id
_entity_poly.type
_entity_poly.pdbx_seq_one_letter_code
_entity_poly.pdbx_strand_id
1 'polypeptide(L)'
;METSASPSRLWRWLLPLAVAACLGVNYLYNAHPPAGALNNGAMSARHPTLLTPAGYAFSIWGVIFSGLIAYTGWQLRPSAQQAPLVARLTPVLTLAVLATTAWTLVFSYELIGLSLVVMLALLGLLAVAYARARRLVLAGAAPAWSTWFLSLYLGWIMLATVLNLVFGLRDALGMQWGAAASLA
;
A
#
# COMPACT_ATOMS: atom_id res chain seq x y z
N MET A 1 10.66 -33.02 -24.53
CA MET A 1 9.28 -32.99 -23.99
C MET A 1 9.32 -32.08 -22.77
N GLU A 2 9.23 -30.77 -22.98
CA GLU A 2 9.25 -29.80 -21.88
C GLU A 2 7.89 -29.80 -21.21
N THR A 3 7.83 -30.23 -19.95
CA THR A 3 6.63 -30.18 -19.13
C THR A 3 6.37 -28.70 -18.79
N SER A 4 5.49 -28.07 -19.56
CA SER A 4 4.90 -26.78 -19.20
C SER A 4 4.07 -26.97 -17.94
N ALA A 5 4.71 -26.84 -16.78
CA ALA A 5 4.03 -26.79 -15.49
C ALA A 5 3.05 -25.61 -15.53
N SER A 6 1.77 -25.92 -15.72
CA SER A 6 0.65 -25.01 -15.50
C SER A 6 0.91 -24.24 -14.20
N PRO A 7 1.02 -22.89 -14.23
CA PRO A 7 1.20 -22.11 -13.01
C PRO A 7 0.11 -22.52 -12.02
N SER A 8 0.55 -23.13 -10.92
CA SER A 8 -0.34 -23.92 -10.06
C SER A 8 -1.55 -23.10 -9.61
N ARG A 9 -2.71 -23.77 -9.52
CA ARG A 9 -4.01 -23.22 -9.06
C ARG A 9 -3.89 -22.36 -7.78
N LEU A 10 -2.85 -22.61 -6.98
CA LEU A 10 -2.49 -21.91 -5.75
C LEU A 10 -2.17 -20.42 -5.97
N TRP A 11 -1.38 -20.06 -6.99
CA TRP A 11 -0.96 -18.66 -7.21
C TRP A 11 -2.11 -17.72 -7.55
N ARG A 12 -3.22 -18.26 -8.08
CA ARG A 12 -4.42 -17.51 -8.47
C ARG A 12 -5.11 -16.87 -7.26
N TRP A 13 -4.99 -17.49 -6.09
CA TRP A 13 -5.71 -17.09 -4.88
C TRP A 13 -4.87 -16.25 -3.91
N LEU A 14 -3.55 -16.18 -4.09
CA LEU A 14 -2.68 -15.47 -3.15
C LEU A 14 -2.96 -13.97 -3.07
N LEU A 15 -3.15 -13.29 -4.21
CA LEU A 15 -3.53 -11.88 -4.18
C LEU A 15 -4.90 -11.65 -3.55
N PRO A 16 -5.97 -12.36 -3.94
CA PRO A 16 -7.27 -12.22 -3.28
C PRO A 16 -7.23 -12.42 -1.76
N LEU A 17 -6.51 -13.44 -1.29
CA LEU A 17 -6.36 -13.71 0.14
C LEU A 17 -5.59 -12.60 0.84
N ALA A 18 -4.49 -12.13 0.25
CA ALA A 18 -3.72 -11.01 0.79
C ALA A 18 -4.55 -9.72 0.85
N VAL A 19 -5.35 -9.43 -0.19
CA VAL A 19 -6.25 -8.26 -0.23
C VAL A 19 -7.32 -8.38 0.84
N ALA A 20 -7.98 -9.53 0.97
CA ALA A 20 -8.99 -9.75 2.00
C ALA A 20 -8.42 -9.58 3.42
N ALA A 21 -7.25 -10.17 3.68
CA ALA A 21 -6.55 -10.02 4.96
C ALA A 21 -6.16 -8.57 5.23
N CYS A 22 -5.59 -7.88 4.22
CA CYS A 22 -5.21 -6.48 4.33
C CYS A 22 -6.41 -5.58 4.64
N LEU A 23 -7.55 -5.77 3.96
CA LEU A 23 -8.77 -5.02 4.22
C LEU A 23 -9.28 -5.27 5.63
N GLY A 24 -9.31 -6.53 6.07
CA GLY A 24 -9.75 -6.89 7.42
C GLY A 24 -8.88 -6.26 8.51
N VAL A 25 -7.55 -6.36 8.38
CA VAL A 25 -6.60 -5.75 9.32
C VAL A 25 -6.72 -4.23 9.30
N ASN A 26 -6.77 -3.61 8.12
CA ASN A 26 -6.83 -2.16 8.01
C ASN A 26 -8.15 -1.61 8.55
N TYR A 27 -9.28 -2.29 8.30
CA TYR A 27 -10.57 -1.97 8.91
C TYR A 27 -10.51 -2.09 10.44
N LEU A 28 -10.04 -3.22 10.97
CA LEU A 28 -9.93 -3.45 12.41
C LEU A 28 -9.10 -2.35 13.07
N TYR A 29 -7.90 -2.08 12.57
CA TYR A 29 -6.98 -1.13 13.18
C TYR A 29 -7.41 0.34 13.06
N ASN A 30 -8.26 0.69 12.08
CA ASN A 30 -8.73 2.07 11.92
C ASN A 30 -10.11 2.32 12.55
N ALA A 31 -11.02 1.35 12.52
CA ALA A 31 -12.37 1.46 13.09
C ALA A 31 -12.42 1.02 14.56
N HIS A 32 -11.70 -0.04 14.92
CA HIS A 32 -11.70 -0.65 16.25
C HIS A 32 -10.27 -1.01 16.70
N PRO A 33 -9.38 -0.01 16.90
CA PRO A 33 -7.99 -0.27 17.24
C PRO A 33 -7.87 -1.19 18.47
N PRO A 34 -7.10 -2.29 18.40
CA PRO A 34 -6.82 -3.12 19.56
C PRO A 34 -6.13 -2.34 20.69
N ALA A 35 -6.09 -2.90 21.89
CA ALA A 35 -5.44 -2.25 23.03
C ALA A 35 -3.98 -1.87 22.71
N GLY A 36 -3.63 -0.60 22.97
CA GLY A 36 -2.30 -0.04 22.69
C GLY A 36 -2.08 0.39 21.23
N ALA A 37 -2.98 0.06 20.30
CA ALA A 37 -2.90 0.48 18.90
C ALA A 37 -3.62 1.82 18.68
N LEU A 38 -3.11 2.61 17.74
CA LEU A 38 -3.75 3.83 17.25
C LEU A 38 -4.18 3.66 15.79
N ASN A 39 -5.31 4.28 15.44
CA ASN A 39 -5.66 4.45 14.03
C ASN A 39 -4.70 5.45 13.36
N ASN A 40 -4.67 5.43 12.03
CA ASN A 40 -3.73 6.25 11.26
C ASN A 40 -3.85 7.75 11.57
N GLY A 41 -5.08 8.26 11.72
CA GLY A 41 -5.32 9.67 12.03
C GLY A 41 -4.78 10.08 13.40
N ALA A 42 -5.05 9.29 14.43
CA ALA A 42 -4.57 9.52 15.78
C ALA A 42 -3.04 9.39 15.88
N MET A 43 -2.46 8.40 15.20
CA MET A 43 -1.01 8.22 15.14
C MET A 43 -0.32 9.41 14.47
N SER A 44 -0.85 9.87 13.33
CA SER A 44 -0.33 11.06 12.64
C SER A 44 -0.56 12.34 13.43
N ALA A 45 -1.63 12.46 14.21
CA ALA A 45 -1.90 13.61 15.07
C ALA A 45 -0.92 13.72 16.26
N ARG A 46 -0.38 12.59 16.75
CA ARG A 46 0.70 12.59 17.76
C ARG A 46 2.00 13.16 17.24
N HIS A 47 2.22 13.10 15.92
CA HIS A 47 3.44 13.54 15.26
C HIS A 47 3.14 14.68 14.26
N PRO A 48 2.74 15.88 14.73
CA PRO A 48 2.36 16.97 13.83
C PRO A 48 3.56 17.47 13.02
N THR A 49 3.37 17.59 11.72
CA THR A 49 4.33 18.10 10.72
C THR A 49 3.56 18.98 9.72
N LEU A 50 4.30 19.75 8.92
CA LEU A 50 3.71 20.52 7.81
C LEU A 50 2.98 19.66 6.77
N LEU A 51 3.26 18.35 6.74
CA LEU A 51 2.70 17.40 5.79
C LEU A 51 1.69 16.44 6.44
N THR A 52 1.42 16.58 7.75
CA THR A 52 0.51 15.69 8.47
C THR A 52 -0.89 15.81 7.86
N PRO A 53 -1.44 14.74 7.26
CA PRO A 53 -2.73 14.81 6.61
C PRO A 53 -3.84 15.02 7.63
N ALA A 54 -4.85 15.81 7.27
CA ALA A 54 -6.08 15.89 8.05
C ALA A 54 -6.74 14.49 8.15
N GLY A 55 -7.50 14.24 9.22
CA GLY A 55 -8.10 12.92 9.46
C GLY A 55 -8.92 12.37 8.29
N TYR A 56 -9.64 13.23 7.56
CA TYR A 56 -10.41 12.83 6.38
C TYR A 56 -9.54 12.36 5.20
N ALA A 57 -8.27 12.77 5.12
CA ALA A 57 -7.38 12.40 4.02
C ALA A 57 -7.13 10.89 3.99
N PHE A 58 -7.22 10.20 5.14
CA PHE A 58 -7.12 8.75 5.23
C PHE A 58 -8.27 8.00 4.55
N SER A 59 -9.37 8.68 4.18
CA SER A 59 -10.43 8.10 3.35
C SER A 59 -9.95 7.65 1.96
N ILE A 60 -8.80 8.14 1.50
CA ILE A 60 -8.14 7.68 0.26
C ILE A 60 -7.91 6.17 0.24
N TRP A 61 -7.71 5.54 1.40
CA TRP A 61 -7.58 4.09 1.52
C TRP A 61 -8.82 3.36 0.99
N GLY A 62 -10.01 3.91 1.19
CA GLY A 62 -11.24 3.36 0.62
C GLY A 62 -11.17 3.28 -0.91
N VAL A 63 -10.72 4.36 -1.57
CA VAL A 63 -10.57 4.41 -3.03
C VAL A 63 -9.49 3.44 -3.52
N ILE A 64 -8.35 3.38 -2.83
CA ILE A 64 -7.26 2.44 -3.14
C ILE A 64 -7.74 0.99 -3.02
N PHE A 65 -8.44 0.66 -1.93
CA PHE A 65 -8.97 -0.68 -1.68
C PHE A 65 -10.06 -1.07 -2.68
N SER A 66 -10.93 -0.13 -3.09
CA SER A 66 -11.88 -0.39 -4.18
C SER A 66 -11.16 -0.76 -5.48
N GLY A 67 -10.07 -0.06 -5.82
CA GLY A 67 -9.24 -0.39 -6.97
C GLY A 67 -8.57 -1.78 -6.86
N LEU A 68 -8.04 -2.13 -5.68
CA LEU A 68 -7.49 -3.45 -5.42
C LEU A 68 -8.55 -4.56 -5.55
N ILE A 69 -9.75 -4.36 -5.01
CA ILE A 69 -10.86 -5.31 -5.14
C ILE A 69 -11.23 -5.48 -6.61
N ALA A 70 -11.39 -4.38 -7.35
CA ALA A 70 -11.74 -4.42 -8.77
C ALA A 70 -10.69 -5.18 -9.60
N TYR A 71 -9.39 -4.89 -9.39
CA TYR A 71 -8.30 -5.61 -10.03
C TYR A 71 -8.30 -7.09 -9.65
N THR A 72 -8.46 -7.40 -8.37
CA THR A 72 -8.48 -8.76 -7.84
C THR A 72 -9.63 -9.57 -8.45
N GLY A 73 -10.83 -9.00 -8.51
CA GLY A 73 -11.99 -9.65 -9.14
C GLY A 73 -11.82 -9.82 -10.65
N TRP A 74 -11.23 -8.84 -11.34
CA TRP A 74 -10.93 -8.94 -12.77
C TRP A 74 -9.90 -10.03 -13.06
N GLN A 75 -8.78 -10.11 -12.32
CA GLN A 75 -7.72 -11.10 -12.58
C GLN A 75 -8.19 -12.55 -12.39
N LEU A 76 -9.27 -12.79 -11.64
CA LEU A 76 -9.82 -14.13 -11.44
C LEU A 76 -10.57 -14.65 -12.68
N ARG A 77 -10.97 -13.77 -13.60
CA ARG A 77 -11.66 -14.16 -14.83
C ARG A 77 -10.74 -15.02 -15.71
N PRO A 78 -11.24 -16.12 -16.31
CA PRO A 78 -10.42 -16.99 -17.15
C PRO A 78 -9.68 -16.26 -18.28
N SER A 79 -10.32 -15.26 -18.89
CA SER A 79 -9.72 -14.43 -19.95
C SER A 79 -8.59 -13.52 -19.44
N ALA A 80 -8.71 -12.98 -18.23
CA ALA A 80 -7.68 -12.14 -17.62
C ALA A 80 -6.44 -12.95 -17.21
N GLN A 81 -6.62 -14.22 -16.85
CA GLN A 81 -5.52 -15.10 -16.41
C GLN A 81 -4.52 -15.41 -17.53
N GLN A 82 -4.93 -15.25 -18.79
CA GLN A 82 -4.05 -15.37 -19.95
C GLN A 82 -3.30 -14.05 -20.23
N ALA A 83 -3.68 -12.95 -19.59
CA ALA A 83 -3.07 -11.65 -19.84
C ALA A 83 -1.66 -11.59 -19.21
N PRO A 84 -0.65 -11.08 -19.94
CA PRO A 84 0.71 -10.90 -19.41
C PRO A 84 0.77 -10.03 -18.16
N LEU A 85 -0.21 -9.12 -18.00
CA LEU A 85 -0.33 -8.27 -16.82
C LEU A 85 -0.46 -9.08 -15.54
N VAL A 86 -1.37 -10.06 -15.50
CA VAL A 86 -1.65 -10.85 -14.29
C VAL A 86 -0.38 -11.59 -13.86
N ALA A 87 0.26 -12.30 -14.78
CA ALA A 87 1.49 -13.05 -14.49
C ALA A 87 2.62 -12.16 -13.91
N ARG A 88 2.76 -10.91 -14.41
CA ARG A 88 3.86 -10.01 -14.00
C ARG A 88 3.54 -9.15 -12.79
N LEU A 89 2.26 -8.81 -12.58
CA LEU A 89 1.81 -7.88 -11.55
C LEU A 89 1.39 -8.61 -10.26
N THR A 90 0.72 -9.76 -10.36
CA THR A 90 0.17 -10.45 -9.19
C THR A 90 1.21 -10.74 -8.10
N PRO A 91 2.42 -11.29 -8.38
CA PRO A 91 3.38 -11.59 -7.31
C PRO A 91 3.88 -10.33 -6.57
N VAL A 92 4.23 -9.27 -7.31
CA VAL A 92 4.74 -8.03 -6.72
C VAL A 92 3.63 -7.28 -5.98
N LEU A 93 2.40 -7.29 -6.52
CA LEU A 93 1.26 -6.67 -5.87
C LEU A 93 0.84 -7.41 -4.60
N THR A 94 0.91 -8.75 -4.58
CA THR A 94 0.71 -9.54 -3.35
C THR A 94 1.69 -9.12 -2.27
N LEU A 95 2.98 -9.03 -2.59
CA LEU A 95 3.99 -8.56 -1.64
C LEU A 95 3.72 -7.13 -1.17
N ALA A 96 3.31 -6.22 -2.05
CA ALA A 96 2.94 -4.85 -1.67
C ALA A 96 1.75 -4.83 -0.70
N VAL A 97 0.71 -5.62 -0.95
CA VAL A 97 -0.47 -5.72 -0.08
C VAL A 97 -0.10 -6.31 1.29
N LEU A 98 0.76 -7.33 1.33
CA LEU A 98 1.29 -7.88 2.58
C LEU A 98 2.14 -6.85 3.34
N ALA A 99 3.01 -6.13 2.65
CA ALA A 99 3.81 -5.05 3.24
C ALA A 99 2.92 -3.92 3.79
N THR A 100 1.79 -3.63 3.14
CA THR A 100 0.81 -2.65 3.63
C THR A 100 0.10 -3.12 4.89
N THR A 101 -0.22 -4.41 4.95
CA THR A 101 -0.76 -5.03 6.16
C THR A 101 0.26 -4.93 7.29
N ALA A 102 1.51 -5.34 7.03
CA ALA A 102 2.59 -5.25 8.00
C ALA A 102 2.83 -3.81 8.47
N TRP A 103 2.82 -2.84 7.54
CA TRP A 103 2.96 -1.41 7.87
C TRP A 103 1.85 -0.95 8.82
N THR A 104 0.59 -1.32 8.54
CA THR A 104 -0.54 -0.99 9.42
C THR A 104 -0.30 -1.48 10.84
N LEU A 105 0.15 -2.74 10.99
CA LEU A 105 0.44 -3.32 12.30
C LEU A 105 1.54 -2.54 13.03
N VAL A 106 2.69 -2.34 12.40
CA VAL A 106 3.84 -1.71 13.07
C VAL A 106 3.64 -0.23 13.33
N PHE A 107 2.98 0.48 12.41
CA PHE A 107 2.72 1.92 12.54
C PHE A 107 1.71 2.21 13.65
N SER A 108 0.67 1.39 13.78
CA SER A 108 -0.34 1.54 14.82
C SER A 108 0.20 1.36 16.24
N TYR A 109 1.32 0.66 16.42
CA TYR A 109 2.01 0.51 17.71
C TYR A 109 3.20 1.46 17.87
N GLU A 110 3.29 2.51 17.05
CA GLU A 110 4.33 3.55 17.17
C GLU A 110 5.76 2.98 17.02
N LEU A 111 5.92 1.85 16.33
CA LEU A 111 7.22 1.26 16.00
C LEU A 111 7.85 1.98 14.79
N ILE A 112 8.16 3.27 14.95
CA ILE A 112 8.49 4.19 13.84
C ILE A 112 9.67 3.72 12.98
N GLY A 113 10.77 3.27 13.58
CA GLY A 113 11.94 2.80 12.82
C GLY A 113 11.62 1.60 11.94
N LEU A 114 10.88 0.62 12.47
CA LEU A 114 10.42 -0.54 11.70
C LEU A 114 9.38 -0.13 10.64
N SER A 115 8.48 0.79 10.99
CA SER A 115 7.50 1.37 10.08
C SER A 115 8.15 2.01 8.85
N LEU A 116 9.24 2.76 9.03
CA LEU A 116 10.00 3.34 7.93
C LEU A 116 10.60 2.28 6.99
N VAL A 117 11.22 1.23 7.55
CA VAL A 117 11.79 0.14 6.75
C VAL A 117 10.71 -0.56 5.91
N VAL A 118 9.56 -0.88 6.52
CA VAL A 118 8.43 -1.50 5.82
C VAL A 118 7.84 -0.56 4.77
N MET A 119 7.75 0.73 5.07
CA MET A 119 7.25 1.76 4.14
C MET A 119 8.15 1.91 2.91
N LEU A 120 9.48 1.88 3.07
CA LEU A 120 10.42 1.91 1.95
C LEU A 120 10.33 0.65 1.08
N ALA A 121 10.18 -0.52 1.70
CA ALA A 121 9.96 -1.77 0.97
C ALA A 121 8.64 -1.71 0.16
N LEU A 122 7.56 -1.20 0.78
CA LEU A 122 6.27 -1.00 0.12
C LEU A 122 6.37 -0.02 -1.06
N LEU A 123 7.07 1.10 -0.89
CA LEU A 123 7.30 2.08 -1.96
C LEU A 123 8.02 1.42 -3.15
N GLY A 124 9.09 0.67 -2.90
CA GLY A 124 9.81 -0.06 -3.95
C GLY A 124 8.94 -1.08 -4.68
N LEU A 125 8.16 -1.86 -3.94
CA LEU A 125 7.23 -2.84 -4.50
C LEU A 125 6.18 -2.18 -5.40
N LEU A 126 5.58 -1.07 -4.95
CA LEU A 126 4.59 -0.32 -5.74
C LEU A 126 5.20 0.36 -6.95
N ALA A 127 6.43 0.89 -6.85
CA ALA A 127 7.13 1.45 -8.00
C ALA A 127 7.38 0.39 -9.09
N VAL A 128 7.81 -0.81 -8.69
CA VAL A 128 7.99 -1.95 -9.60
C VAL A 128 6.65 -2.40 -10.19
N ALA A 129 5.60 -2.52 -9.37
CA ALA A 129 4.26 -2.89 -9.80
C ALA A 129 3.72 -1.90 -10.85
N TYR A 130 3.82 -0.59 -10.55
CA TYR A 130 3.40 0.48 -11.46
C TYR A 130 4.19 0.46 -12.77
N ALA A 131 5.53 0.36 -12.70
CA ALA A 131 6.37 0.32 -13.90
C ALA A 131 6.04 -0.87 -14.81
N ARG A 132 5.79 -2.06 -14.24
CA ARG A 132 5.38 -3.26 -14.99
C ARG A 132 4.02 -3.06 -15.65
N ALA A 133 3.03 -2.57 -14.90
CA ALA A 133 1.69 -2.33 -15.42
C ALA A 133 1.69 -1.26 -16.51
N ARG A 134 2.35 -0.12 -16.27
CA ARG A 134 2.43 1.00 -17.20
C ARG A 134 3.08 0.63 -18.52
N ARG A 135 4.18 -0.15 -18.49
CA ARG A 135 4.83 -0.65 -19.72
C ARG A 135 3.90 -1.50 -20.57
N LEU A 136 3.13 -2.40 -19.95
CA LEU A 136 2.18 -3.25 -20.67
C LEU A 136 0.99 -2.46 -21.23
N VAL A 137 0.49 -1.47 -20.48
CA VAL A 137 -0.58 -0.57 -20.96
C VAL A 137 -0.11 0.23 -22.18
N LEU A 138 1.09 0.81 -22.12
CA LEU A 138 1.65 1.57 -23.26
C LEU A 138 1.90 0.70 -24.49
N ALA A 139 2.19 -0.59 -24.29
CA ALA A 139 2.34 -1.57 -25.37
C ALA A 139 0.99 -2.14 -25.89
N GLY A 140 -0.16 -1.68 -25.38
CA GLY A 140 -1.48 -2.21 -25.75
C GLY A 140 -1.76 -3.63 -25.25
N ALA A 141 -0.89 -4.19 -24.40
CA ALA A 141 -0.97 -5.55 -23.89
C ALA A 141 -1.74 -5.67 -22.55
N ALA A 142 -2.31 -4.56 -22.06
CA ALA A 142 -3.06 -4.49 -20.82
C ALA A 142 -4.11 -3.37 -20.85
N PRO A 143 -5.24 -3.52 -20.12
CA PRO A 143 -6.26 -2.47 -20.03
C PRO A 143 -5.72 -1.20 -19.34
N ALA A 144 -6.01 -0.03 -19.90
CA ALA A 144 -5.51 1.25 -19.37
C ALA A 144 -5.90 1.53 -17.91
N TRP A 145 -7.12 1.14 -17.53
CA TRP A 145 -7.66 1.34 -16.17
C TRP A 145 -6.83 0.67 -15.08
N SER A 146 -6.07 -0.39 -15.41
CA SER A 146 -5.25 -1.16 -14.46
C SER A 146 -4.16 -0.32 -13.77
N THR A 147 -3.82 0.85 -14.33
CA THR A 147 -2.79 1.74 -13.77
C THR A 147 -3.33 2.83 -12.86
N TRP A 148 -4.65 3.13 -12.87
CA TRP A 148 -5.18 4.24 -12.06
C TRP A 148 -4.95 3.97 -10.57
N PHE A 149 -5.40 2.81 -10.09
CA PHE A 149 -5.39 2.54 -8.64
C PHE A 149 -3.95 2.40 -8.15
N LEU A 150 -3.07 1.82 -8.98
CA LEU A 150 -1.63 1.76 -8.70
C LEU A 150 -1.01 3.15 -8.63
N SER A 151 -1.44 4.10 -9.46
CA SER A 151 -0.94 5.48 -9.43
C SER A 151 -1.34 6.18 -8.13
N LEU A 152 -2.62 6.06 -7.74
CA LEU A 152 -3.12 6.61 -6.48
C LEU A 152 -2.42 5.98 -5.28
N TYR A 153 -2.27 4.65 -5.31
CA TYR A 153 -1.63 3.90 -4.25
C TYR A 153 -0.16 4.30 -4.10
N LEU A 154 0.59 4.34 -5.20
CA LEU A 154 1.98 4.77 -5.21
C LEU A 154 2.13 6.22 -4.71
N GLY A 155 1.28 7.14 -5.19
CA GLY A 155 1.32 8.54 -4.76
C GLY A 155 1.05 8.72 -3.27
N TRP A 156 0.08 7.98 -2.72
CA TRP A 156 -0.19 7.99 -1.28
C TRP A 156 0.99 7.45 -0.47
N ILE A 157 1.59 6.34 -0.93
CA ILE A 157 2.76 5.75 -0.27
C ILE A 157 4.00 6.65 -0.36
N MET A 158 4.17 7.44 -1.43
CA MET A 158 5.22 8.46 -1.48
C MET A 158 5.06 9.49 -0.37
N LEU A 159 3.85 10.05 -0.18
CA LEU A 159 3.57 10.98 0.93
C LEU A 159 3.81 10.30 2.30
N ALA A 160 3.29 9.09 2.48
CA ALA A 160 3.47 8.33 3.72
C ALA A 160 4.95 8.03 4.01
N THR A 161 5.77 7.81 2.98
CA THR A 161 7.22 7.61 3.12
C THR A 161 7.90 8.86 3.67
N VAL A 162 7.57 10.05 3.15
CA VAL A 162 8.11 11.32 3.66
C VAL A 162 7.73 11.50 5.13
N LEU A 163 6.48 11.22 5.50
CA LEU A 163 6.03 11.29 6.90
C LEU A 163 6.78 10.32 7.81
N ASN A 164 6.91 9.05 7.41
CA ASN A 164 7.64 8.05 8.18
C ASN A 164 9.12 8.42 8.33
N LEU A 165 9.74 9.04 7.32
CA LEU A 165 11.10 9.53 7.40
C LEU A 165 11.21 10.69 8.39
N VAL A 166 10.29 11.65 8.35
CA VAL A 166 10.26 12.78 9.29
C VAL A 166 10.09 12.28 10.73
N PHE A 167 9.19 11.31 10.96
CA PHE A 167 8.99 10.72 12.28
C PHE A 167 10.25 9.98 12.75
N GLY A 168 10.83 9.14 11.89
CA GLY A 168 12.05 8.39 12.24
C GLY A 168 13.25 9.27 12.54
N LEU A 169 13.43 10.37 11.80
CA LEU A 169 14.49 11.35 12.07
C LEU A 169 14.27 12.10 13.39
N ARG A 170 13.01 12.43 13.72
CA ARG A 170 12.66 13.05 15.01
C ARG A 170 13.00 12.12 16.18
N ASP A 171 12.59 10.86 16.10
CA ASP A 171 12.83 9.87 17.14
C ASP A 171 14.33 9.57 17.30
N ALA A 172 15.07 9.47 16.20
CA ALA A 172 16.49 9.11 16.24
C ALA A 172 17.43 10.28 16.62
N LEU A 173 17.11 11.51 16.22
CA LEU A 173 17.99 12.67 16.37
C LEU A 173 17.47 13.74 17.35
N GLY A 174 16.26 13.57 17.90
CA GLY A 174 15.61 14.58 18.73
C GLY A 174 15.30 15.88 17.98
N MET A 175 15.32 15.86 16.65
CA MET A 175 15.23 17.06 15.81
C MET A 175 13.79 17.56 15.71
N GLN A 176 13.43 18.53 16.54
CA GLN A 176 12.10 19.13 16.57
C GLN A 176 11.98 20.19 15.47
N TRP A 177 11.26 19.86 14.40
CA TRP A 177 10.84 20.86 13.41
C TRP A 177 9.63 21.60 13.98
N GLY A 178 9.83 22.84 14.44
CA GLY A 178 8.77 23.64 15.04
C GLY A 178 7.59 23.79 14.09
N ALA A 179 6.38 23.47 14.56
CA ALA A 179 5.12 23.82 13.90
C ALA A 179 4.80 25.33 14.04
N ALA A 180 5.82 26.17 14.11
CA ALA A 180 5.69 27.60 14.37
C ALA A 180 5.94 28.39 13.08
N ALA A 181 4.91 28.44 12.24
CA ALA A 181 4.44 29.74 11.82
C ALA A 181 3.13 29.95 12.59
N SER A 182 3.24 30.50 13.80
CA SER A 182 2.11 31.18 14.43
C SER A 182 1.58 32.18 13.42
N LEU A 183 0.46 31.85 12.78
CA LEU A 183 -0.34 32.83 12.06
C LEU A 183 -0.98 33.71 13.13
N ALA A 184 -0.25 34.77 13.47
CA ALA A 184 -0.81 35.99 14.02
C ALA A 184 -1.68 36.67 12.97
#